data_AF-A0A4S2GU82-F1
#
_entry.id   AF-A0A4S2GU82-F1
#
_cell.length_a   1.000
_cell.length_b   1.000
_cell.length_c   1.000
_cell.angle_alpha   90.00
_cell.angle_beta   90.00
_cell.angle_gamma   90.00
#
_symmetry.space_group_name_H-M   'P 1'
#
loop_
_entity.id
_entity.type
_entity.pdbx_description
1 polymer ?
#
loop_
_entity_poly.entity_id
_entity_poly.type
_entity_poly.pdbx_seq_one_letter_code
_entity_poly.pdbx_strand_id
1 'polypeptide(L)'
;MRGNRSKEQKRADYTLAVKENQKNLYREISEYFGDGELLEEIKENGGYKITKEKFHSQIETREYYQCNKIGWMQEKSRWKGIKSIGMLCKT
;
A
#
# COMPACT_ATOMS: atom_id res chain seq x y z
N MET A 1 -39.32 4.03 25.75
CA MET A 1 -38.84 3.37 24.52
C MET A 1 -37.48 3.95 24.17
N ARG A 2 -36.37 3.21 24.33
CA ARG A 2 -35.02 3.68 23.96
C ARG A 2 -34.78 3.30 22.51
N GLY A 3 -34.66 4.30 21.63
CA GLY A 3 -34.46 4.11 20.20
C GLY A 3 -33.16 3.35 19.91
N ASN A 4 -33.28 2.26 19.15
CA ASN A 4 -32.15 1.58 18.55
C ASN A 4 -31.44 2.53 17.58
N ARG A 5 -30.29 3.08 17.99
CA ARG A 5 -29.36 3.73 17.06
C ARG A 5 -28.69 2.64 16.23
N SER A 6 -29.17 2.44 15.00
CA SER A 6 -28.45 1.69 13.98
C SER A 6 -27.09 2.36 13.76
N LYS A 7 -25.99 1.67 14.11
CA LYS A 7 -24.65 2.12 13.75
C LYS A 7 -24.51 2.01 12.23
N GLU A 8 -24.67 3.13 11.54
CA GLU A 8 -24.32 3.25 10.13
C GLU A 8 -22.80 3.04 10.01
N GLN A 9 -22.40 1.91 9.42
CA GLN A 9 -20.98 1.62 9.17
C GLN A 9 -20.48 2.56 8.08
N LYS A 10 -19.85 3.68 8.46
CA LYS A 10 -19.14 4.54 7.52
C LYS A 10 -18.04 3.73 6.84
N ARG A 11 -18.21 3.45 5.55
CA ARG A 11 -17.21 2.81 4.68
C ARG A 11 -16.23 3.88 4.23
N ALA A 12 -15.08 3.96 4.88
CA ALA A 12 -13.95 4.76 4.42
C ALA A 12 -12.82 3.82 4.01
N ASP A 13 -12.03 4.24 3.03
CA ASP A 13 -10.80 3.56 2.64
C ASP A 13 -9.66 4.03 3.54
N TYR A 14 -8.88 3.08 4.05
CA TYR A 14 -7.75 3.34 4.95
C TYR A 14 -6.48 2.73 4.41
N THR A 15 -5.37 3.45 4.57
CA THR A 15 -4.02 2.94 4.30
C THR A 15 -3.28 2.80 5.61
N LEU A 16 -2.64 1.65 5.82
CA LEU A 16 -1.86 1.34 7.02
C LEU A 16 -0.41 1.05 6.64
N ALA A 17 0.52 1.58 7.41
CA ALA A 17 1.93 1.23 7.25
C ALA A 17 2.20 -0.19 7.76
N VAL A 18 2.89 -0.99 6.96
CA VAL A 18 3.39 -2.30 7.37
C VAL A 18 4.60 -2.09 8.26
N LYS A 19 4.58 -2.67 9.46
CA LYS A 19 5.65 -2.54 10.46
C LYS A 19 6.34 -3.88 10.68
N GLU A 20 7.57 -3.84 11.18
CA GLU A 20 8.39 -5.04 11.44
C GLU A 20 7.83 -5.99 12.51
N ASN A 21 6.82 -5.57 13.29
CA ASN A 21 6.10 -6.49 14.17
C ASN A 21 5.30 -7.56 13.39
N GLN A 22 5.21 -7.42 12.06
CA GLN A 22 4.63 -8.38 11.12
C GLN A 22 5.69 -8.83 10.10
N LYS A 23 6.77 -9.43 10.60
CA LYS A 23 7.99 -9.77 9.84
C LYS A 23 7.71 -10.49 8.51
N ASN A 24 6.83 -11.49 8.51
CA ASN A 24 6.50 -12.25 7.29
C ASN A 24 5.85 -11.35 6.24
N LEU A 25 4.81 -10.59 6.62
CA LEU A 25 4.13 -9.67 5.73
C LEU A 25 5.07 -8.60 5.16
N TYR A 26 5.90 -8.01 6.03
CA TYR A 26 6.87 -7.01 5.63
C TYR A 26 7.85 -7.57 4.59
N ARG A 27 8.41 -8.77 4.86
CA ARG A 27 9.33 -9.45 3.96
C ARG A 27 8.69 -9.79 2.62
N GLU A 28 7.50 -10.40 2.64
CA GLU A 28 6.72 -10.75 1.47
C GLU A 28 6.45 -9.53 0.56
N ILE A 29 6.01 -8.42 1.13
CA ILE A 29 5.75 -7.18 0.39
C ILE A 29 7.06 -6.58 -0.16
N SER A 30 8.13 -6.61 0.63
CA SER A 30 9.44 -6.07 0.22
C SER A 30 10.04 -6.89 -0.92
N GLU A 31 9.97 -8.23 -0.85
CA GLU A 31 10.41 -9.14 -1.91
C GLU A 31 9.59 -8.90 -3.19
N TYR A 32 8.26 -8.74 -3.07
CA TYR A 32 7.39 -8.47 -4.21
C TYR A 32 7.78 -7.17 -4.93
N PHE A 33 7.90 -6.05 -4.22
CA PHE A 33 8.30 -4.78 -4.83
C PHE A 33 9.80 -4.66 -5.17
N GLY A 34 10.61 -5.66 -4.80
CA GLY A 34 12.02 -5.74 -5.19
C GLY A 34 12.25 -6.23 -6.62
N ASP A 35 11.19 -6.72 -7.28
CA ASP A 35 11.23 -7.18 -8.67
C ASP A 35 11.06 -6.01 -9.65
N GLY A 36 12.11 -5.72 -10.43
CA GLY A 36 12.09 -4.62 -11.40
C GLY A 36 11.11 -4.81 -12.56
N GLU A 37 10.89 -6.04 -13.02
CA GLU A 37 9.92 -6.33 -14.09
C GLU A 37 8.49 -6.06 -13.60
N LEU A 38 8.20 -6.44 -12.36
CA LEU A 38 6.93 -6.13 -11.71
C LEU A 38 6.72 -4.62 -11.58
N LEU A 39 7.75 -3.85 -11.20
CA LEU A 39 7.60 -2.39 -11.06
C LEU A 39 7.24 -1.73 -12.38
N GLU A 40 7.82 -2.18 -13.49
CA GLU A 40 7.43 -1.71 -14.84
C GLU A 40 6.00 -2.14 -15.17
N GLU A 41 5.60 -3.37 -14.88
CA GLU A 41 4.21 -3.83 -15.06
C GLU A 41 3.21 -2.96 -14.27
N ILE A 42 3.56 -2.58 -13.02
CA ILE A 42 2.72 -1.69 -12.20
C ILE A 42 2.61 -0.30 -12.82
N LYS A 43 3.71 0.23 -13.39
CA LYS A 43 3.71 1.53 -14.09
C LYS A 43 2.80 1.49 -15.32
N GLU A 44 2.93 0.47 -16.16
CA GLU A 44 2.12 0.29 -17.37
C GLU A 44 0.63 0.17 -17.05
N ASN A 45 0.28 -0.45 -15.92
CA ASN A 45 -1.10 -0.58 -15.45
C ASN A 45 -1.63 0.66 -14.69
N GLY A 46 -0.88 1.76 -14.64
CA GLY A 46 -1.30 3.01 -14.00
C GLY A 46 -1.23 3.00 -12.47
N GLY A 47 -0.58 2.00 -11.86
CA GLY A 47 -0.36 1.88 -10.42
C GLY A 47 0.84 2.70 -9.91
N TYR A 48 1.30 3.69 -10.67
CA TYR A 48 2.50 4.47 -10.38
C TYR A 48 2.21 5.97 -10.31
N LYS A 49 2.84 6.65 -9.34
CA LYS A 49 2.83 8.11 -9.23
C LYS A 49 4.19 8.60 -8.74
N ILE A 50 4.68 9.70 -9.29
CA ILE A 50 5.88 10.38 -8.81
C ILE A 50 5.55 11.81 -8.41
N THR A 51 6.11 12.26 -7.29
CA THR A 51 6.05 13.66 -6.86
C THR A 51 7.45 14.17 -6.57
N LYS A 52 7.72 15.42 -6.93
CA LYS A 52 9.00 16.09 -6.66
C LYS A 52 8.72 17.36 -5.87
N GLU A 53 9.27 17.47 -4.68
CA GLU A 53 9.14 18.64 -3.82
C GLU A 53 10.50 19.30 -3.63
N LYS A 54 10.58 20.61 -3.88
CA LYS A 54 11.80 21.38 -3.63
C LYS A 54 11.80 21.85 -2.18
N PHE A 55 12.82 21.46 -1.42
CA PHE A 55 13.01 21.88 -0.05
C PHE A 55 14.36 22.60 0.11
N HIS A 56 14.31 23.92 0.31
CA HIS A 56 15.47 24.82 0.42
C HIS A 56 16.47 24.70 -0.74
N SER A 57 17.40 23.73 -0.67
CA SER A 57 18.44 23.44 -1.67
C SER A 57 18.39 22.02 -2.24
N GLN A 58 17.47 21.16 -1.76
CA GLN A 58 17.33 19.76 -2.17
C GLN A 58 16.00 19.52 -2.87
N ILE A 59 15.94 18.49 -3.72
CA ILE A 59 14.71 18.01 -4.35
C ILE A 59 14.42 16.64 -3.75
N GLU A 60 13.34 16.52 -2.99
CA GLU A 60 12.87 15.21 -2.52
C GLU A 60 11.98 14.62 -3.61
N THR A 61 12.36 13.45 -4.11
CA THR A 61 11.55 12.66 -5.05
C THR A 61 10.87 11.54 -4.29
N ARG A 62 9.55 11.43 -4.45
CA ARG A 62 8.74 10.34 -3.88
C ARG A 62 8.06 9.58 -5.00
N GLU A 63 8.34 8.29 -5.08
CA GLU A 63 7.74 7.35 -6.01
C GLU A 63 6.78 6.43 -5.27
N TYR A 64 5.55 6.37 -5.75
CA TYR A 64 4.46 5.58 -5.19
C TYR A 64 4.11 4.47 -6.17
N TYR A 65 4.12 3.24 -5.68
CA TYR A 65 3.69 2.05 -6.40
C TYR A 65 2.49 1.46 -5.66
N GLN A 66 1.44 1.08 -6.37
CA GLN A 66 0.25 0.43 -5.81
C GLN A 66 -0.15 -0.75 -6.69
N CYS A 67 -0.45 -1.88 -6.04
CA CYS A 67 -0.89 -3.09 -6.73
C CYS A 67 -2.07 -3.75 -6.01
N ASN A 68 -3.06 -4.17 -6.79
CA ASN A 68 -4.26 -4.87 -6.31
C ASN A 68 -4.12 -6.40 -6.42
N LYS A 69 -3.07 -6.90 -7.08
CA LYS A 69 -2.79 -8.34 -7.24
C LYS A 69 -2.18 -8.91 -5.97
N ILE A 70 -2.99 -9.09 -4.94
CA ILE A 70 -2.59 -9.58 -3.61
C ILE A 70 -2.83 -11.09 -3.42
N GLY A 71 -2.98 -11.84 -4.51
CA GLY A 71 -3.32 -13.28 -4.47
C GLY A 71 -2.19 -14.18 -3.97
N TRP A 72 -0.95 -13.71 -4.09
CA TRP A 72 0.28 -14.43 -3.75
C TRP A 72 0.61 -14.39 -2.24
N MET A 73 0.02 -13.47 -1.49
CA MET A 73 0.30 -13.26 -0.05
C MET A 73 -0.15 -14.47 0.77
N GLN A 74 0.77 -15.08 1.52
CA GLN A 74 0.48 -16.29 2.30
C GLN A 74 -0.48 -16.00 3.46
N GLU A 75 -0.26 -14.88 4.15
CA GLU A 75 -1.02 -14.49 5.33
C GLU A 75 -2.27 -13.64 5.02
N LYS A 76 -2.74 -13.61 3.76
CA LYS A 76 -3.89 -12.78 3.34
C LYS A 76 -5.14 -12.96 4.21
N SER A 77 -5.38 -14.18 4.70
CA SER A 77 -6.52 -14.51 5.58
C SER A 77 -6.49 -13.78 6.93
N ARG A 78 -5.30 -13.46 7.45
CA ARG A 78 -5.12 -12.66 8.68
C ARG A 78 -5.49 -11.19 8.47
N TRP A 79 -5.57 -10.76 7.22
CA TRP A 79 -5.74 -9.37 6.81
C TRP A 79 -7.06 -9.16 6.08
N LYS A 80 -8.15 -9.41 6.80
CA LYS A 80 -9.51 -9.31 6.25
C LYS A 80 -9.80 -7.90 5.74
N GLY A 81 -10.14 -7.81 4.46
CA GLY A 81 -10.55 -6.56 3.83
C GLY A 81 -9.45 -5.79 3.12
N ILE A 82 -8.19 -6.27 3.10
CA ILE A 82 -7.16 -5.68 2.24
C ILE A 82 -7.57 -5.75 0.77
N LYS A 83 -7.43 -4.61 0.08
CA LYS A 83 -7.74 -4.44 -1.35
C LYS A 83 -6.49 -4.32 -2.21
N SER A 84 -5.44 -3.73 -1.66
CA SER A 84 -4.20 -3.43 -2.37
C SER A 84 -3.05 -3.28 -1.39
N ILE A 85 -1.84 -3.36 -1.91
CA ILE A 85 -0.60 -3.02 -1.23
C ILE A 85 0.11 -1.90 -2.00
N GLY A 86 1.04 -1.21 -1.34
CA GLY A 86 1.83 -0.19 -2.00
C GLY A 86 3.20 0.00 -1.36
N MET A 87 4.12 0.56 -2.14
CA MET A 87 5.47 0.94 -1.74
C MET A 87 5.70 2.42 -2.00
N LEU A 88 6.44 3.06 -1.08
CA LEU A 88 6.93 4.41 -1.21
C LEU A 88 8.46 4.39 -1.25
N CYS A 89 9.05 4.81 -2.36
CA CYS A 89 10.49 5.06 -2.46
C CYS A 89 10.75 6.56 -2.33
N LYS A 90 11.74 6.92 -1.52
CA LYS A 90 12.20 8.30 -1.33
C LYS A 90 13.65 8.41 -1.78
N THR A 91 13.93 9.41 -2.60
CA THR A 91 15.26 9.72 -3.13
C THR A 91 15.55 11.20 -3.03
#